data_AF-A0A961T8M1-F1
#
_entry.id   AF-A0A961T8M1-F1
#
_cell.length_a   1.000
_cell.length_b   1.000
_cell.length_c   1.000
_cell.angle_alpha   90.00
_cell.angle_beta   90.00
_cell.angle_gamma   90.00
#
_symmetry.space_group_name_H-M   'P 1'
#
loop_
_entity.id
_entity.type
_entity.pdbx_description
1 polymer ?
#
loop_
_entity_poly.entity_id
_entity_poly.type
_entity_poly.pdbx_seq_one_letter_code
_entity_poly.pdbx_strand_id
1 'polypeptide(L)'
;GLAQRNSRAPDVMRGEETQLLGAAMLRPDLFSAGTAACMPGTHSKWVRLEKERVTGFATFMTGELYNFAASHSILSSMIAANAGFDPADAGFAAAVRDSFTDPASIANRLFSARPARLLGFCQDEAAAPATSGALIGLELAGARAFHEAARQLLLIASGRMAQVYHAAFEAIGLPHEVVDADIAVRAGLHSACINLWPETSARRLGATRA
;
A
#
# COMPACT_ATOMS: atom_id res chain seq x y z
N GLY A 1 -7.32 16.10 -5.17
CA GLY A 1 -7.85 14.74 -5.32
C GLY A 1 -7.97 14.37 -6.77
N LEU A 2 -7.84 13.09 -7.10
CA LEU A 2 -8.09 12.54 -8.43
C LEU A 2 -9.34 11.65 -8.41
N ALA A 3 -10.04 11.58 -9.54
CA ALA A 3 -11.23 10.76 -9.70
C ALA A 3 -11.20 10.01 -11.04
N GLN A 4 -11.35 8.69 -11.00
CA GLN A 4 -11.55 7.85 -12.17
C GLN A 4 -13.05 7.80 -12.49
N ARG A 5 -13.46 8.52 -13.53
CA ARG A 5 -14.87 8.66 -13.93
C ARG A 5 -15.34 7.61 -14.94
N ASN A 6 -14.82 6.39 -14.82
CA ASN A 6 -15.27 5.24 -15.59
C ASN A 6 -16.43 4.57 -14.85
N SER A 7 -17.63 4.50 -15.43
CA SER A 7 -18.80 3.90 -14.77
C SER A 7 -18.64 2.42 -14.43
N ARG A 8 -17.72 1.69 -15.09
CA ARG A 8 -17.43 0.28 -14.79
C ARG A 8 -16.33 0.09 -13.73
N ALA A 9 -15.58 1.14 -13.42
CA ALA A 9 -14.52 1.13 -12.42
C ALA A 9 -14.36 2.54 -11.81
N PRO A 10 -15.38 3.05 -11.11
CA PRO A 10 -15.30 4.37 -10.50
C PRO A 10 -14.37 4.34 -9.30
N ASP A 11 -13.52 5.36 -9.14
CA ASP A 11 -12.59 5.40 -8.02
C ASP A 11 -12.18 6.85 -7.68
N VAL A 12 -11.75 7.08 -6.45
CA VAL A 12 -11.32 8.39 -5.93
C VAL A 12 -10.12 8.28 -5.00
N MET A 13 -9.28 9.32 -4.99
CA MET A 13 -8.23 9.51 -4.00
C MET A 13 -8.12 10.98 -3.59
N ARG A 14 -7.68 11.24 -2.35
CA ARG A 14 -7.53 12.58 -1.81
C ARG A 14 -6.39 12.60 -0.78
N GLY A 15 -5.24 13.08 -1.24
CA GLY A 15 -3.99 13.17 -0.49
C GLY A 15 -2.88 12.45 -1.25
N GLU A 16 -3.15 11.22 -1.68
CA GLU A 16 -2.22 10.34 -2.38
C GLU A 16 -1.71 10.96 -3.69
N GLU A 17 -2.51 11.79 -4.37
CA GLU A 17 -2.05 12.50 -5.57
C GLU A 17 -0.86 13.43 -5.32
N THR A 18 -0.73 13.96 -4.09
CA THR A 18 0.38 14.84 -3.71
C THR A 18 1.64 14.03 -3.43
N GLN A 19 1.51 12.84 -2.85
CA GLN A 19 2.61 11.90 -2.70
C GLN A 19 3.10 11.43 -4.08
N LEU A 20 2.20 11.12 -5.02
CA LEU A 20 2.57 10.78 -6.40
C LEU A 20 3.36 11.90 -7.08
N LEU A 21 2.92 13.15 -6.95
CA LEU A 21 3.66 14.30 -7.47
C LEU A 21 5.07 14.38 -6.88
N GLY A 22 5.22 14.18 -5.57
CA GLY A 22 6.53 14.19 -4.94
C GLY A 22 7.41 13.02 -5.35
N ALA A 23 6.85 11.81 -5.46
CA ALA A 23 7.56 10.64 -5.96
C ALA A 23 8.06 10.86 -7.39
N ALA A 24 7.28 11.52 -8.25
CA ALA A 24 7.72 11.91 -9.60
C ALA A 24 8.93 12.85 -9.59
N MET A 25 9.04 13.74 -8.60
CA MET A 25 10.19 14.66 -8.46
C MET A 25 11.42 13.96 -7.88
N LEU A 26 11.21 13.00 -6.97
CA LEU A 26 12.28 12.27 -6.30
C LEU A 26 12.87 11.16 -7.18
N ARG A 27 12.02 10.51 -7.99
CA ARG A 27 12.37 9.36 -8.86
C ARG A 27 11.79 9.53 -10.27
N PRO A 28 12.23 10.55 -11.04
CA PRO A 28 11.73 10.79 -12.39
C PRO A 28 12.03 9.63 -13.36
N ASP A 29 13.14 8.92 -13.11
CA ASP A 29 13.55 7.70 -13.82
C ASP A 29 12.50 6.60 -13.72
N LEU A 30 12.01 6.34 -12.51
CA LEU A 30 10.98 5.31 -12.29
C LEU A 30 9.62 5.79 -12.74
N PHE A 31 9.26 7.05 -12.50
CA PHE A 31 7.92 7.55 -12.80
C PHE A 31 7.59 7.53 -14.30
N SER A 32 8.60 7.65 -15.18
CA SER A 32 8.44 7.67 -16.64
C SER A 32 8.57 6.28 -17.30
N ALA A 33 8.99 5.25 -16.57
CA ALA A 33 9.33 3.94 -17.12
C ALA A 33 8.15 3.00 -17.42
N GLY A 34 6.90 3.42 -17.16
CA GLY A 34 5.73 2.54 -17.21
C GLY A 34 5.61 1.76 -15.90
N THR A 35 5.04 2.42 -14.90
CA THR A 35 5.23 2.05 -13.48
C THR A 35 3.90 1.85 -12.80
N ALA A 36 3.85 0.88 -11.89
CA ALA A 36 2.78 0.77 -10.92
C ALA A 36 3.27 1.36 -9.60
N ALA A 37 2.45 2.19 -8.95
CA ALA A 37 2.69 2.65 -7.59
C ALA A 37 1.68 2.01 -6.64
N CYS A 38 2.16 1.37 -5.59
CA CYS A 38 1.39 0.88 -4.46
C CYS A 38 1.54 1.85 -3.29
N MET A 39 0.43 2.35 -2.78
CA MET A 39 0.36 3.36 -1.72
C MET A 39 -0.51 2.82 -0.58
N PRO A 40 0.07 1.99 0.30
CA PRO A 40 -0.69 1.29 1.33
C PRO A 40 -1.15 2.23 2.46
N GLY A 41 -2.27 1.85 3.09
CA GLY A 41 -2.88 2.58 4.19
C GLY A 41 -4.21 1.94 4.61
N THR A 42 -5.09 2.72 5.24
CA THR A 42 -6.49 2.30 5.49
C THR A 42 -7.15 1.85 4.19
N HIS A 43 -6.90 2.61 3.13
CA HIS A 43 -7.30 2.30 1.75
C HIS A 43 -6.03 2.31 0.88
N SER A 44 -5.52 1.13 0.54
CA SER A 44 -4.37 1.01 -0.35
C SER A 44 -4.74 1.45 -1.76
N LYS A 45 -3.87 2.25 -2.40
CA LYS A 45 -4.04 2.68 -3.79
C LYS A 45 -3.02 1.98 -4.67
N TRP A 46 -3.50 1.37 -5.74
CA TRP A 46 -2.67 0.90 -6.86
C TRP A 46 -2.87 1.82 -8.04
N VAL A 47 -1.79 2.44 -8.53
CA VAL A 47 -1.83 3.53 -9.50
C VAL A 47 -0.97 3.18 -10.70
N ARG A 48 -1.50 3.34 -11.91
CA ARG A 48 -0.76 3.18 -13.16
C ARG A 48 -0.20 4.51 -13.62
N LEU A 49 1.10 4.53 -13.87
CA LEU A 49 1.88 5.70 -14.27
C LEU A 49 2.50 5.46 -15.64
N GLU A 50 2.11 6.28 -16.62
CA GLU A 50 2.63 6.20 -17.99
C GLU A 50 2.92 7.60 -18.51
N LYS A 51 4.13 7.80 -19.06
CA LYS A 51 4.55 9.09 -19.64
C LYS A 51 4.24 10.27 -18.71
N GLU A 52 4.58 10.13 -17.43
CA GLU A 52 4.38 11.14 -16.38
C GLU A 52 2.91 11.43 -16.04
N ARG A 53 1.99 10.54 -16.38
CA ARG A 53 0.55 10.70 -16.11
C ARG A 53 0.01 9.53 -15.31
N VAL A 54 -0.91 9.83 -14.40
CA VAL A 54 -1.81 8.82 -13.83
C VAL A 54 -2.82 8.42 -14.89
N THR A 55 -2.77 7.16 -15.35
CA THR A 55 -3.68 6.64 -16.39
C THR A 55 -4.84 5.83 -15.83
N GLY A 56 -4.73 5.39 -14.58
CA GLY A 56 -5.81 4.75 -13.86
C GLY A 56 -5.36 4.32 -12.47
N PHE A 57 -6.31 4.00 -11.62
CA PHE A 57 -6.03 3.47 -10.29
C PHE A 57 -7.16 2.60 -9.76
N ALA A 58 -6.84 1.80 -8.75
CA ALA A 58 -7.77 0.98 -8.00
C ALA A 58 -7.49 1.10 -6.50
N THR A 59 -8.57 1.21 -5.73
CA THR A 59 -8.55 1.24 -4.27
C THR A 59 -8.87 -0.13 -3.69
N PHE A 60 -8.08 -0.55 -2.70
CA PHE A 60 -8.33 -1.72 -1.87
C PHE A 60 -8.47 -1.30 -0.42
N MET A 61 -9.59 -1.66 0.23
CA MET A 61 -9.89 -1.29 1.62
C MET A 61 -9.21 -2.22 2.65
N THR A 62 -8.01 -2.70 2.34
CA THR A 62 -7.28 -3.76 3.06
C THR A 62 -7.01 -3.41 4.52
N GLY A 63 -6.53 -2.19 4.79
CA GLY A 63 -6.29 -1.71 6.15
C GLY A 63 -7.58 -1.56 6.96
N GLU A 64 -8.65 -1.06 6.34
CA GLU A 64 -9.97 -0.96 6.96
C GLU A 64 -10.55 -2.34 7.30
N LEU A 65 -10.48 -3.30 6.37
CA LEU A 65 -10.93 -4.67 6.60
C LEU A 65 -10.13 -5.36 7.71
N TYR A 66 -8.81 -5.15 7.76
CA TYR A 66 -7.98 -5.67 8.84
C TYR A 66 -8.43 -5.10 10.19
N ASN A 67 -8.61 -3.78 10.28
CA ASN A 67 -9.04 -3.13 11.51
C ASN A 67 -10.43 -3.60 11.95
N PHE A 68 -11.36 -3.76 11.01
CA PHE A 68 -12.68 -4.31 11.27
C PHE A 68 -12.60 -5.75 11.77
N ALA A 69 -11.80 -6.62 11.14
CA ALA A 69 -11.63 -8.00 11.57
C ALA A 69 -11.03 -8.07 12.99
N ALA A 70 -10.02 -7.27 13.27
CA ALA A 70 -9.33 -7.20 14.55
C ALA A 70 -10.20 -6.64 15.70
N SER A 71 -11.20 -5.82 15.40
CA SER A 71 -11.98 -5.11 16.42
C SER A 71 -13.43 -5.56 16.55
N HIS A 72 -14.04 -6.01 15.45
CA HIS A 72 -15.49 -6.17 15.32
C HIS A 72 -15.94 -7.51 14.73
N SER A 73 -15.03 -8.49 14.65
CA SER A 73 -15.35 -9.85 14.20
C SER A 73 -15.04 -10.90 15.26
N ILE A 74 -15.31 -12.17 14.98
CA ILE A 74 -14.91 -13.29 15.86
C ILE A 74 -13.39 -13.37 16.10
N LEU A 75 -12.60 -12.80 15.18
CA LEU A 75 -11.14 -12.75 15.25
C LEU A 75 -10.61 -11.75 16.28
N SER A 76 -11.45 -10.82 16.77
CA SER A 76 -11.03 -9.82 17.76
C SER A 76 -10.59 -10.43 19.09
N SER A 77 -11.10 -11.62 19.42
CA SER A 77 -10.70 -12.38 20.61
C SER A 77 -9.31 -13.04 20.49
N MET A 78 -8.68 -12.98 19.31
CA MET A 78 -7.37 -13.57 19.01
C MET A 78 -6.35 -12.51 18.61
N ILE A 79 -6.81 -11.49 17.87
CA ILE A 79 -5.99 -10.35 17.50
C ILE A 79 -6.09 -9.35 18.65
N ALA A 80 -5.11 -9.36 19.54
CA ALA A 80 -5.07 -8.36 20.60
C ALA A 80 -5.05 -6.94 19.99
N ALA A 81 -5.90 -6.06 20.52
CA ALA A 81 -5.96 -4.67 20.08
C ALA A 81 -4.58 -4.03 20.19
N ASN A 82 -4.07 -3.46 19.09
CA ASN A 82 -2.73 -2.88 18.97
C ASN A 82 -1.54 -3.86 19.11
N ALA A 83 -1.77 -5.18 19.10
CA ALA A 83 -0.66 -6.11 18.94
C ALA A 83 -0.09 -5.97 17.52
N GLY A 84 1.07 -5.33 17.42
CA GLY A 84 1.90 -5.45 16.24
C GLY A 84 2.35 -6.90 16.04
N PHE A 85 2.81 -7.21 14.83
CA PHE A 85 3.46 -8.48 14.52
C PHE A 85 4.81 -8.22 13.84
N ASP A 86 5.72 -9.17 13.82
CA ASP A 86 6.95 -9.00 13.05
C ASP A 86 6.64 -9.17 11.54
N PRO A 87 6.93 -8.20 10.66
CA PRO A 87 6.76 -8.41 9.21
C PRO A 87 7.60 -9.57 8.66
N ALA A 88 8.67 -9.97 9.36
CA ALA A 88 9.46 -11.15 9.05
C ALA A 88 8.84 -12.48 9.54
N ASP A 89 7.66 -12.43 10.16
CA ASP A 89 6.94 -13.63 10.62
C ASP A 89 6.63 -14.58 9.46
N ALA A 90 6.97 -15.86 9.64
CA ALA A 90 6.80 -16.86 8.60
C ALA A 90 5.31 -17.14 8.27
N GLY A 91 4.41 -17.00 9.26
CA GLY A 91 2.97 -17.11 9.10
C GLY A 91 2.39 -15.96 8.28
N PHE A 92 2.91 -14.74 8.45
CA PHE A 92 2.58 -13.61 7.57
C PHE A 92 2.92 -13.91 6.12
N ALA A 93 4.18 -14.26 5.84
CA ALA A 93 4.64 -14.54 4.48
C ALA A 93 3.92 -15.73 3.84
N ALA A 94 3.62 -16.77 4.62
CA ALA A 94 2.82 -17.91 4.16
C ALA A 94 1.39 -17.47 3.79
N ALA A 95 0.71 -16.72 4.65
CA ALA A 95 -0.64 -16.24 4.40
C ALA A 95 -0.72 -15.31 3.17
N VAL A 96 0.29 -14.48 2.93
CA VAL A 96 0.40 -13.67 1.71
C VAL A 96 0.43 -14.56 0.47
N ARG A 97 1.36 -15.52 0.40
CA ARG A 97 1.49 -16.43 -0.76
C ARG A 97 0.21 -17.22 -1.03
N ASP A 98 -0.37 -17.74 0.04
CA ASP A 98 -1.57 -18.55 0.03
C ASP A 98 -2.78 -17.79 -0.54
N SER A 99 -3.07 -16.60 0.00
CA SER A 99 -4.16 -15.75 -0.50
C SER A 99 -3.87 -15.18 -1.89
N PHE A 100 -2.60 -14.93 -2.23
CA PHE A 100 -2.22 -14.48 -3.56
C PHE A 100 -2.46 -15.54 -4.64
N THR A 101 -2.24 -16.81 -4.29
CA THR A 101 -2.40 -17.97 -5.18
C THR A 101 -3.87 -18.40 -5.30
N ASP A 102 -4.59 -18.38 -4.17
CA ASP A 102 -5.99 -18.79 -4.09
C ASP A 102 -6.83 -17.71 -3.38
N PRO A 103 -7.14 -16.60 -4.08
CA PRO A 103 -7.87 -15.48 -3.52
C PRO A 103 -9.35 -15.79 -3.22
N ALA A 104 -9.93 -16.79 -3.91
CA ALA A 104 -11.33 -17.18 -3.73
C ALA A 104 -11.60 -17.74 -2.32
N SER A 105 -10.59 -18.34 -1.68
CA SER A 105 -10.69 -18.92 -0.35
C SER A 105 -10.58 -17.91 0.81
N ILE A 106 -10.54 -16.59 0.54
CA ILE A 106 -10.27 -15.59 1.58
C ILE A 106 -11.19 -15.69 2.80
N ALA A 107 -12.50 -15.89 2.60
CA ALA A 107 -13.45 -15.99 3.70
C ALA A 107 -13.16 -17.19 4.62
N ASN A 108 -12.76 -18.33 4.01
CA ASN A 108 -12.34 -19.52 4.74
C ASN A 108 -11.01 -19.29 5.48
N ARG A 109 -10.02 -18.65 4.82
CA ARG A 109 -8.70 -18.35 5.39
C ARG A 109 -8.78 -17.40 6.58
N LEU A 110 -9.63 -16.38 6.51
CA LEU A 110 -9.87 -15.50 7.66
C LEU A 110 -10.50 -16.28 8.82
N PHE A 111 -11.44 -17.18 8.53
CA PHE A 111 -12.07 -17.98 9.57
C PHE A 111 -11.13 -19.02 10.19
N SER A 112 -10.14 -19.56 9.46
CA SER A 112 -9.34 -20.72 9.89
C SER A 112 -8.52 -20.49 11.16
N ALA A 113 -8.21 -19.23 11.51
CA ALA A 113 -7.59 -18.89 12.79
C ALA A 113 -8.45 -19.34 13.99
N ARG A 114 -9.79 -19.28 13.87
CA ARG A 114 -10.73 -19.67 14.93
C ARG A 114 -10.68 -21.16 15.28
N PRO A 115 -10.93 -22.10 14.34
CA PRO A 115 -10.82 -23.52 14.65
C PRO A 115 -9.37 -23.91 14.99
N ALA A 116 -8.34 -23.30 14.37
CA ALA A 116 -6.95 -23.58 14.71
C ALA A 116 -6.67 -23.31 16.20
N ARG A 117 -7.16 -22.20 16.75
CA ARG A 117 -7.07 -21.95 18.20
C ARG A 117 -7.87 -22.93 19.02
N LEU A 118 -9.15 -23.16 18.66
CA LEU A 118 -10.04 -24.05 19.43
C LEU A 118 -9.51 -25.48 19.50
N LEU A 119 -8.78 -25.91 18.46
CA LEU A 119 -8.18 -27.24 18.36
C LEU A 119 -6.72 -27.29 18.86
N GLY A 120 -6.15 -26.17 19.29
CA GLY A 120 -4.78 -26.10 19.82
C GLY A 120 -3.67 -26.20 18.78
N PHE A 121 -3.96 -25.89 17.51
CA PHE A 121 -3.00 -25.91 16.40
C PHE A 121 -2.20 -24.61 16.26
N CYS A 122 -2.61 -23.52 16.90
CA CYS A 122 -1.90 -22.25 16.86
C CYS A 122 -1.94 -21.51 18.21
N GLN A 123 -0.96 -20.64 18.42
CA GLN A 123 -0.95 -19.66 19.51
C GLN A 123 -1.71 -18.39 19.08
N ASP A 124 -2.16 -17.58 20.05
CA ASP A 124 -2.92 -16.36 19.77
C ASP A 124 -2.09 -15.33 18.96
N GLU A 125 -0.77 -15.28 19.16
CA GLU A 125 0.15 -14.38 18.48
C GLU A 125 0.21 -14.61 16.96
N ALA A 126 -0.18 -15.80 16.48
CA ALA A 126 -0.19 -16.13 15.06
C ALA A 126 -1.38 -15.52 14.29
N ALA A 127 -2.44 -15.08 14.99
CA ALA A 127 -3.66 -14.61 14.34
C ALA A 127 -3.48 -13.29 13.59
N ALA A 128 -2.73 -12.34 14.18
CA ALA A 128 -2.46 -11.03 13.60
C ALA A 128 -1.64 -11.12 12.28
N PRO A 129 -0.45 -11.77 12.24
CA PRO A 129 0.31 -11.92 11.00
C PRO A 129 -0.46 -12.70 9.94
N ALA A 130 -1.16 -13.78 10.31
CA ALA A 130 -1.95 -14.55 9.35
C ALA A 130 -3.10 -13.73 8.73
N THR A 131 -3.84 -12.97 9.55
CA THR A 131 -4.96 -12.14 9.07
C THR A 131 -4.46 -10.99 8.18
N SER A 132 -3.39 -10.31 8.60
CA SER A 132 -2.78 -9.24 7.81
C SER A 132 -2.24 -9.76 6.48
N GLY A 133 -1.50 -10.88 6.51
CA GLY A 133 -0.95 -11.51 5.32
C GLY A 133 -2.04 -11.99 4.36
N ALA A 134 -3.13 -12.57 4.88
CA ALA A 134 -4.23 -13.03 4.05
C ALA A 134 -4.93 -11.89 3.29
N LEU A 135 -5.16 -10.75 3.96
CA LEU A 135 -5.79 -9.57 3.34
C LEU A 135 -4.87 -8.87 2.34
N ILE A 136 -3.57 -8.73 2.67
CA ILE A 136 -2.60 -8.17 1.73
C ILE A 136 -2.43 -9.10 0.53
N GLY A 137 -2.31 -10.41 0.72
CA GLY A 137 -2.25 -11.38 -0.39
C GLY A 137 -3.45 -11.30 -1.33
N LEU A 138 -4.66 -11.12 -0.79
CA LEU A 138 -5.87 -10.86 -1.59
C LEU A 138 -5.75 -9.56 -2.41
N GLU A 139 -5.28 -8.48 -1.78
CA GLU A 139 -5.02 -7.21 -2.49
C GLU A 139 -4.02 -7.41 -3.63
N LEU A 140 -2.88 -8.07 -3.37
CA LEU A 140 -1.86 -8.31 -4.39
C LEU A 140 -2.39 -9.14 -5.55
N ALA A 141 -3.29 -10.09 -5.30
CA ALA A 141 -3.98 -10.86 -6.33
C ALA A 141 -4.94 -9.97 -7.14
N GLY A 142 -5.72 -9.12 -6.48
CA GLY A 142 -6.59 -8.15 -7.14
C GLY A 142 -5.83 -7.09 -7.95
N ALA A 143 -4.63 -6.74 -7.53
CA ALA A 143 -3.76 -5.76 -8.16
C ALA A 143 -2.86 -6.34 -9.27
N ARG A 144 -3.01 -7.62 -9.65
CA ARG A 144 -2.20 -8.28 -10.71
C ARG A 144 -2.10 -7.47 -11.99
N ALA A 145 -3.23 -6.94 -12.47
CA ALA A 145 -3.26 -6.13 -13.69
C ALA A 145 -2.38 -4.86 -13.60
N PHE A 146 -2.05 -4.38 -12.40
CA PHE A 146 -1.13 -3.26 -12.20
C PHE A 146 0.32 -3.71 -12.23
N HIS A 147 0.71 -4.66 -11.37
CA HIS A 147 2.13 -5.04 -11.24
C HIS A 147 2.65 -5.92 -12.37
N GLU A 148 1.85 -6.84 -12.94
CA GLU A 148 2.30 -7.71 -14.04
C GLU A 148 2.49 -6.93 -15.36
N ALA A 149 1.74 -5.83 -15.53
CA ALA A 149 1.84 -4.97 -16.71
C ALA A 149 2.87 -3.83 -16.56
N ALA A 150 3.40 -3.62 -15.35
CA ALA A 150 4.36 -2.57 -15.08
C ALA A 150 5.78 -3.04 -15.34
N ARG A 151 6.64 -2.13 -15.81
CA ARG A 151 8.09 -2.37 -15.90
C ARG A 151 8.79 -2.17 -14.55
N GLN A 152 8.19 -1.36 -13.68
CA GLN A 152 8.71 -1.01 -12.37
C GLN A 152 7.55 -0.97 -11.36
N LEU A 153 7.83 -1.36 -10.13
CA LEU A 153 6.90 -1.22 -9.01
C LEU A 153 7.49 -0.27 -7.97
N LEU A 154 6.73 0.77 -7.64
CA LEU A 154 7.04 1.74 -6.59
C LEU A 154 6.17 1.47 -5.37
N LEU A 155 6.80 1.24 -4.21
CA LEU A 155 6.14 1.27 -2.92
C LEU A 155 6.27 2.67 -2.32
N ILE A 156 5.16 3.40 -2.21
CA ILE A 156 5.14 4.72 -1.57
C ILE A 156 4.54 4.56 -0.17
N ALA A 157 5.41 4.36 0.82
CA ALA A 157 5.01 4.10 2.20
C ALA A 157 6.10 4.57 3.17
N SER A 158 5.74 4.81 4.44
CA SER A 158 6.70 5.12 5.50
C SER A 158 6.53 4.19 6.70
N GLY A 159 7.57 4.14 7.54
CA GLY A 159 7.59 3.41 8.80
C GLY A 159 7.18 1.95 8.70
N ARG A 160 6.29 1.51 9.60
CA ARG A 160 5.87 0.11 9.69
C ARG A 160 5.11 -0.37 8.46
N MET A 161 4.34 0.48 7.80
CA MET A 161 3.58 0.07 6.62
C MET A 161 4.51 -0.27 5.45
N ALA A 162 5.60 0.48 5.29
CA ALA A 162 6.64 0.17 4.31
C ALA A 162 7.25 -1.22 4.57
N GLN A 163 7.57 -1.54 5.83
CA GLN A 163 8.12 -2.85 6.20
C GLN A 163 7.15 -4.00 5.93
N VAL A 164 5.86 -3.83 6.24
CA VAL A 164 4.83 -4.85 6.03
C VAL A 164 4.62 -5.13 4.53
N TYR A 165 4.47 -4.09 3.71
CA TYR A 165 4.28 -4.28 2.27
C TYR A 165 5.56 -4.73 1.56
N HIS A 166 6.74 -4.29 2.01
CA HIS A 166 8.02 -4.82 1.55
C HIS A 166 8.09 -6.34 1.78
N ALA A 167 7.81 -6.81 3.01
CA ALA A 167 7.80 -8.23 3.31
C ALA A 167 6.76 -9.01 2.50
N ALA A 168 5.59 -8.42 2.23
CA ALA A 168 4.56 -9.04 1.39
C ALA A 168 5.00 -9.17 -0.08
N PHE A 169 5.64 -8.14 -0.63
CA PHE A 169 6.20 -8.18 -1.99
C PHE A 169 7.33 -9.21 -2.10
N GLU A 170 8.24 -9.26 -1.13
CA GLU A 170 9.29 -10.29 -1.06
C GLU A 170 8.70 -11.71 -0.98
N ALA A 171 7.62 -11.89 -0.21
CA ALA A 171 6.99 -13.20 -0.03
C ALA A 171 6.47 -13.81 -1.35
N ILE A 172 6.14 -12.97 -2.35
CA ILE A 172 5.69 -13.40 -3.69
C ILE A 172 6.69 -13.03 -4.80
N GLY A 173 7.89 -12.58 -4.44
CA GLY A 173 8.96 -12.26 -5.39
C GLY A 173 8.66 -11.10 -6.33
N LEU A 174 8.02 -10.03 -5.85
CA LEU A 174 7.80 -8.80 -6.62
C LEU A 174 8.93 -7.78 -6.38
N PRO A 175 9.84 -7.57 -7.37
CA PRO A 175 10.87 -6.54 -7.27
C PRO A 175 10.23 -5.16 -7.22
N HIS A 176 10.71 -4.31 -6.31
CA HIS A 176 10.13 -2.99 -6.11
C HIS A 176 11.15 -2.01 -5.54
N GLU A 177 10.85 -0.73 -5.72
CA GLU A 177 11.61 0.39 -5.21
C GLU A 177 10.78 1.14 -4.17
N VAL A 178 11.39 1.54 -3.06
CA VAL A 178 10.69 2.22 -1.97
C VAL A 178 10.92 3.72 -2.05
N VAL A 179 9.84 4.48 -1.97
CA VAL A 179 9.86 5.93 -1.76
C VAL A 179 9.15 6.22 -0.44
N ASP A 180 9.85 6.91 0.46
CA ASP A 180 9.25 7.30 1.73
C ASP A 180 8.07 8.26 1.51
N ALA A 181 6.90 7.89 2.06
CA ALA A 181 5.65 8.61 1.85
C ALA A 181 5.65 10.03 2.46
N ASP A 182 6.36 10.25 3.57
CA ASP A 182 6.43 11.55 4.24
C ASP A 182 7.38 12.50 3.50
N ILE A 183 8.46 11.97 2.94
CA ILE A 183 9.34 12.71 2.03
C ILE A 183 8.58 13.04 0.73
N ALA A 184 7.83 12.08 0.18
CA ALA A 184 7.05 12.27 -1.05
C ALA A 184 6.00 13.38 -0.87
N VAL A 185 5.19 13.37 0.19
CA VAL A 185 4.17 14.43 0.36
C VAL A 185 4.81 15.82 0.49
N ARG A 186 5.94 15.95 1.21
CA ARG A 186 6.66 17.21 1.34
C ARG A 186 7.20 17.71 0.00
N ALA A 187 7.79 16.81 -0.79
CA ALA A 187 8.29 17.14 -2.13
C ALA A 187 7.15 17.57 -3.07
N GLY A 188 6.00 16.87 -3.01
CA GLY A 188 4.82 17.21 -3.81
C GLY A 188 4.23 18.57 -3.45
N LEU A 189 4.04 18.85 -2.16
CA LEU A 189 3.58 20.15 -1.67
C LEU A 189 4.54 21.29 -2.05
N HIS A 190 5.84 21.05 -1.92
CA HIS A 190 6.87 22.01 -2.33
C HIS A 190 6.80 22.28 -3.85
N SER A 191 6.68 21.23 -4.66
CA SER A 191 6.54 21.35 -6.12
C SER A 191 5.28 22.13 -6.52
N ALA A 192 4.14 21.86 -5.91
CA ALA A 192 2.92 22.62 -6.15
C ALA A 192 3.10 24.11 -5.78
N CYS A 193 3.74 24.39 -4.64
CA CYS A 193 3.99 25.75 -4.17
C CYS A 193 4.83 26.56 -5.17
N ILE A 194 5.96 26.03 -5.64
CA ILE A 194 6.85 26.74 -6.57
C ILE A 194 6.20 26.99 -7.94
N ASN A 195 5.29 26.12 -8.37
CA ASN A 195 4.58 26.26 -9.65
C ASN A 195 3.39 27.23 -9.57
N LEU A 196 2.72 27.31 -8.42
CA LEU A 196 1.58 28.23 -8.21
C LEU A 196 2.02 29.64 -7.82
N TRP A 197 3.14 29.79 -7.09
CA TRP A 197 3.64 31.08 -6.60
C TRP A 197 5.11 31.34 -6.96
N PRO A 198 5.48 31.36 -8.25
CA PRO A 198 6.88 31.45 -8.70
C PRO A 198 7.62 32.70 -8.18
N GLU A 199 6.95 33.85 -8.04
CA GLU A 199 7.56 35.09 -7.57
C GLU A 199 7.94 35.07 -6.07
N THR A 200 7.24 34.28 -5.26
CA THR A 200 7.48 34.19 -3.81
C THR A 200 8.67 33.26 -3.52
N SER A 201 8.86 32.24 -4.36
CA SER A 201 10.01 31.33 -4.32
C SER A 201 11.31 32.03 -4.72
N ALA A 202 11.29 32.91 -5.73
CA ALA A 202 12.45 33.66 -6.17
C ALA A 202 12.99 34.64 -5.10
N ARG A 203 12.09 35.32 -4.36
CA ARG A 203 12.49 36.28 -3.30
C ARG A 203 13.15 35.62 -2.08
N ARG A 204 12.80 34.37 -1.74
CA ARG A 204 13.43 33.65 -0.61
C ARG A 204 14.82 33.09 -0.93
N LEU A 205 15.06 32.67 -2.17
CA LEU A 205 16.39 32.21 -2.62
C LEU A 205 17.35 33.38 -2.90
N GLY A 206 16.84 34.58 -3.19
CA GLY A 206 17.64 35.80 -3.28
C GLY A 206 18.06 36.40 -1.93
N ALA A 207 17.35 36.10 -0.83
CA ALA A 207 17.61 36.65 0.49
C ALA A 207 18.68 35.91 1.30
N THR A 208 19.22 34.80 0.79
CA THR A 208 20.34 34.04 1.39
C THR A 208 21.72 34.38 0.78
N ARG A 209 21.77 35.37 -0.12
CA ARG A 209 23.01 35.97 -0.64
C ARG A 209 23.03 37.47 -0.33
N ALA A 210 23.25 37.81 0.93
CA ALA A 210 23.74 39.11 1.38
C ALA A 210 24.57 38.90 2.65
#